data_AF-A0AAU4PY44-F1
#
_entry.id   AF-A0AAU4PY44-F1
#
_cell.length_a   1.000
_cell.length_b   1.000
_cell.length_c   1.000
_cell.angle_alpha   90.00
_cell.angle_beta   90.00
_cell.angle_gamma   90.00
#
_symmetry.space_group_name_H-M   'P 1'
#
loop_
_entity.id
_entity.type
_entity.pdbx_description
1 polymer ?
#
loop_
_entity_poly.entity_id
_entity_poly.type
_entity_poly.pdbx_seq_one_letter_code
_entity_poly.pdbx_strand_id
1 'polypeptide(L)'
;MTHVRLRGTGRHRAVKPVKAGRQMVALATVLSAAGVQAGVAAGTAQADEARTWTEGPIFNDPLGTTQEQYAIRTRLVELTDAALPGSTIKVAVYHVWEQTIVDALKRARDRGVRVQILLDSTSKTDRPDNTVYSQLVALFGTSRANPSFVQLCPTNKSCLGDPKFGKSIMHNKFWLFSAVEGATNVVVQTTANSTPSASTRFFNDALQLPNNPVLYGAYSDHFDDMAVKDWANWDYRTVSNGRYKAYFFPRAGTTNSTDTLHSVLNNVSCTYKDAATGATKKTIVRAAVFQITRQAIADKLVSLKKAGCTVQIEYATSDSGTWKSMHTTGAPPVRCYNDDRDPLNPGGAKLGTPFIIHTKYVAIDGMYDGARNKITFTGSQNASNPALRENDEAYVKIDDDSVHNTYVQHFNKVWGVAYPGTSDNTNLCKGVKVLPQDGEVKTT
;
A
#
# COMPACT_ATOMS: atom_id res chain seq x y z
N MET A 1 2.56 31.32 21.15
CA MET A 1 1.60 31.95 20.23
C MET A 1 0.45 30.97 20.01
N THR A 2 -0.77 31.47 20.09
CA THR A 2 -2.00 30.76 20.39
C THR A 2 -2.46 29.83 19.25
N HIS A 3 -2.69 28.55 19.54
CA HIS A 3 -3.24 27.57 18.60
C HIS A 3 -4.74 27.81 18.38
N VAL A 4 -5.13 28.08 17.13
CA VAL A 4 -6.54 28.15 16.72
C VAL A 4 -6.96 26.82 16.08
N ARG A 5 -7.95 26.20 16.71
CA ARG A 5 -8.62 24.96 16.32
C ARG A 5 -9.71 25.31 15.31
N LEU A 6 -9.58 24.89 14.05
CA LEU A 6 -10.63 25.08 13.04
C LEU A 6 -11.44 23.80 12.84
N ARG A 7 -12.73 23.88 13.18
CA ARG A 7 -13.78 22.91 12.79
C ARG A 7 -14.21 23.24 11.36
N GLY A 8 -14.07 22.29 10.45
CA GLY A 8 -14.59 22.41 9.09
C GLY A 8 -15.94 21.70 8.95
N THR A 9 -17.01 22.48 8.86
CA THR A 9 -18.33 22.08 8.35
C THR A 9 -18.47 22.54 6.91
N GLY A 10 -19.06 21.73 6.04
CA GLY A 10 -19.82 22.23 4.90
C GLY A 10 -19.16 22.16 3.51
N ARG A 11 -19.81 21.36 2.67
CA ARG A 11 -19.80 21.30 1.20
C ARG A 11 -19.52 22.65 0.50
N HIS A 12 -18.63 22.64 -0.49
CA HIS A 12 -18.60 23.69 -1.51
C HIS A 12 -18.64 23.12 -2.94
N ARG A 13 -19.61 23.65 -3.70
CA ARG A 13 -19.85 23.44 -5.13
C ARG A 13 -18.70 23.99 -5.97
N ALA A 14 -18.44 23.31 -7.08
CA ALA A 14 -17.52 23.72 -8.13
C ALA A 14 -17.91 25.07 -8.76
N VAL A 15 -16.91 25.92 -8.98
CA VAL A 15 -17.01 27.17 -9.75
C VAL A 15 -16.42 26.91 -11.15
N LYS A 16 -17.13 27.33 -12.20
CA LYS A 16 -16.72 27.23 -13.61
C LYS A 16 -15.59 28.24 -13.93
N PRO A 17 -14.69 27.93 -14.90
CA PRO A 17 -13.64 28.86 -15.29
C PRO A 17 -14.17 29.98 -16.19
N VAL A 18 -13.71 31.20 -15.92
CA VAL A 18 -13.90 32.39 -16.77
C VAL A 18 -12.85 32.39 -17.87
N LYS A 19 -13.29 32.49 -19.13
CA LYS A 19 -12.43 32.71 -20.29
C LYS A 19 -11.87 34.13 -20.26
N ALA A 20 -10.54 34.27 -20.22
CA ALA A 20 -9.86 35.51 -20.56
C ALA A 20 -9.23 35.35 -21.94
N GLY A 21 -9.82 36.01 -22.94
CA GLY A 21 -9.18 36.21 -24.23
C GLY A 21 -8.20 37.36 -24.14
N ARG A 22 -7.03 37.22 -24.76
CA ARG A 22 -6.15 38.34 -25.12
C ARG A 22 -5.53 38.11 -26.49
N GLN A 23 -5.59 39.18 -27.26
CA GLN A 23 -5.30 39.31 -28.68
C GLN A 23 -3.81 39.09 -28.97
N MET A 24 -3.49 38.38 -30.06
CA MET A 24 -2.16 38.42 -30.67
C MET A 24 -2.15 39.48 -31.77
N VAL A 25 -1.25 40.45 -31.63
CA VAL A 25 -0.86 41.38 -32.69
C VAL A 25 0.17 40.66 -33.56
N ALA A 26 -0.19 40.43 -34.83
CA ALA A 26 0.74 39.92 -35.84
C ALA A 26 1.55 41.09 -36.41
N LEU A 27 2.87 41.08 -36.18
CA LEU A 27 3.81 41.88 -36.96
C LEU A 27 4.44 40.98 -38.03
N ALA A 28 4.00 41.18 -39.27
CA ALA A 28 4.63 40.58 -40.44
C ALA A 28 5.84 41.43 -40.84
N THR A 29 7.04 40.85 -40.75
CA THR A 29 8.24 41.38 -41.38
C THR A 29 8.67 40.39 -42.46
N VAL A 30 8.45 40.78 -43.71
CA VAL A 30 8.94 40.08 -44.90
C VAL A 30 10.40 40.48 -45.10
N LEU A 31 11.33 39.55 -44.90
CA LEU A 31 12.67 39.63 -45.49
C LEU A 31 12.89 38.40 -46.36
N SER A 32 12.83 38.64 -47.67
CA SER A 32 13.28 37.70 -48.70
C SER A 32 14.81 37.70 -48.71
N ALA A 33 15.41 36.56 -48.38
CA ALA A 33 16.80 36.27 -48.70
C ALA A 33 16.88 34.86 -49.30
N ALA A 34 17.11 34.81 -50.61
CA ALA A 34 17.46 33.59 -51.33
C ALA A 34 18.85 33.13 -50.86
N GLY A 35 18.91 31.90 -50.34
CA GLY A 35 20.15 31.28 -49.89
C GLY A 35 20.05 29.77 -50.01
N VAL A 36 20.71 29.22 -51.04
CA VAL A 36 21.23 27.87 -51.22
C VAL A 36 20.63 26.77 -50.30
N GLN A 37 19.77 25.92 -50.88
CA GLN A 37 19.37 24.65 -50.26
C GLN A 37 20.57 23.68 -50.20
N ALA A 38 21.29 23.70 -49.07
CA ALA A 38 21.95 22.50 -48.59
C ALA A 38 20.88 21.64 -47.91
N GLY A 39 20.52 20.53 -48.55
CA GLY A 39 19.60 19.53 -48.00
C GLY A 39 20.22 18.85 -46.78
N VAL A 40 20.18 19.52 -45.63
CA VAL A 40 20.30 18.83 -44.34
C VAL A 40 18.94 18.20 -44.11
N ALA A 41 18.85 16.88 -44.25
CA ALA A 41 17.76 16.12 -43.67
C ALA A 41 17.85 16.30 -42.16
N ALA A 42 17.25 17.39 -41.64
CA ALA A 42 16.94 17.53 -40.25
C ALA A 42 15.91 16.43 -39.97
N GLY A 43 16.40 15.27 -39.55
CA GLY A 43 15.56 14.28 -38.90
C GLY A 43 14.81 15.04 -37.82
N THR A 44 13.49 15.13 -37.95
CA THR A 44 12.64 15.65 -36.90
C THR A 44 12.97 14.79 -35.68
N ALA A 45 13.71 15.36 -34.72
CA ALA A 45 13.89 14.74 -33.43
C ALA A 45 12.47 14.53 -32.91
N GLN A 46 12.01 13.30 -32.95
CA GLN A 46 10.76 12.90 -32.33
C GLN A 46 11.02 13.17 -30.86
N ALA A 47 10.41 14.23 -30.33
CA ALA A 47 10.45 14.48 -28.90
C ALA A 47 10.00 13.17 -28.25
N ASP A 48 10.91 12.51 -27.53
CA ASP A 48 10.56 11.34 -26.72
C ASP A 48 9.31 11.72 -25.93
N GLU A 49 8.24 10.94 -26.09
CA GLU A 49 7.02 11.22 -25.34
C GLU A 49 7.40 11.28 -23.87
N ALA A 50 7.11 12.42 -23.23
CA ALA A 50 7.48 12.64 -21.85
C ALA A 50 6.92 11.48 -21.02
N ARG A 51 7.80 10.75 -20.31
CA ARG A 51 7.43 9.60 -19.49
C ARG A 51 6.22 9.98 -18.63
N THR A 52 5.17 9.16 -18.64
CA THR A 52 4.00 9.37 -17.78
C THR A 52 3.83 8.23 -16.79
N TRP A 53 3.31 8.54 -15.61
CA TRP A 53 3.01 7.57 -14.57
C TRP A 53 1.50 7.49 -14.34
N THR A 54 0.94 6.31 -14.52
CA THR A 54 -0.48 6.07 -14.25
C THR A 54 -0.72 6.01 -12.74
N GLU A 55 -1.66 6.82 -12.27
CA GLU A 55 -2.21 6.72 -10.91
C GLU A 55 -3.06 5.45 -10.78
N GLY A 56 -2.91 4.71 -9.68
CA GLY A 56 -3.77 3.58 -9.37
C GLY A 56 -3.06 2.35 -8.84
N PRO A 57 -3.79 1.23 -8.73
CA PRO A 57 -3.27 0.02 -8.12
C PRO A 57 -2.42 -0.80 -9.10
N ILE A 58 -1.45 -1.51 -8.54
CA ILE A 58 -0.55 -2.44 -9.20
C ILE A 58 -0.59 -3.72 -8.37
N PHE A 59 -0.74 -4.86 -9.03
CA PHE A 59 -0.76 -6.17 -8.37
C PHE A 59 0.33 -7.02 -8.98
N ASN A 60 0.97 -7.86 -8.16
CA ASN A 60 1.70 -9.00 -8.70
C ASN A 60 0.80 -10.23 -8.74
N ASP A 61 1.18 -11.21 -9.57
CA ASP A 61 0.55 -12.52 -9.59
C ASP A 61 1.61 -13.62 -9.40
N PRO A 62 1.68 -14.27 -8.22
CA PRO A 62 2.62 -15.35 -7.99
C PRO A 62 2.38 -16.57 -8.90
N LEU A 63 1.16 -16.73 -9.45
CA LEU A 63 0.81 -17.81 -10.37
C LEU A 63 1.01 -17.45 -11.85
N GLY A 64 1.34 -16.19 -12.13
CA GLY A 64 1.47 -15.67 -13.48
C GLY A 64 2.87 -15.87 -14.07
N THR A 65 3.09 -15.18 -15.19
CA THR A 65 4.40 -15.04 -15.82
C THR A 65 5.40 -14.35 -14.90
N THR A 66 6.70 -14.45 -15.20
CA THR A 66 7.75 -13.73 -14.46
C THR A 66 7.48 -12.20 -14.41
N GLN A 67 6.95 -11.61 -15.49
CA GLN A 67 6.60 -10.19 -15.49
C GLN A 67 5.50 -9.87 -14.47
N GLU A 68 4.47 -10.70 -14.39
CA GLU A 68 3.37 -10.54 -13.45
C GLU A 68 3.81 -10.81 -12.00
N GLN A 69 4.64 -11.82 -11.76
CA GLN A 69 5.21 -12.12 -10.45
C GLN A 69 5.99 -10.92 -9.87
N TYR A 70 6.75 -10.24 -10.72
CA TYR A 70 7.63 -9.16 -10.29
C TYR A 70 7.07 -7.76 -10.54
N ALA A 71 5.80 -7.61 -10.94
CA ALA A 71 5.22 -6.35 -11.38
C ALA A 71 5.45 -5.17 -10.41
N ILE A 72 5.24 -5.38 -9.10
CA ILE A 72 5.45 -4.36 -8.07
C ILE A 72 6.94 -4.01 -7.94
N ARG A 73 7.83 -5.02 -7.87
CA ARG A 73 9.28 -4.81 -7.80
C ARG A 73 9.78 -4.04 -9.02
N THR A 74 9.36 -4.45 -10.21
CA THR A 74 9.69 -3.80 -11.48
C THR A 74 9.28 -2.34 -11.45
N ARG A 75 8.06 -2.01 -10.98
CA ARG A 75 7.65 -0.61 -10.87
C ARG A 75 8.52 0.19 -9.89
N LEU A 76 8.89 -0.38 -8.75
CA LEU A 76 9.77 0.31 -7.79
C LEU A 76 11.15 0.58 -8.38
N VAL A 77 11.70 -0.37 -9.14
CA VAL A 77 12.97 -0.19 -9.87
C VAL A 77 12.82 0.88 -10.95
N GLU A 78 11.75 0.84 -11.75
CA GLU A 78 11.47 1.85 -12.78
C GLU A 78 11.39 3.28 -12.21
N LEU A 79 10.70 3.47 -11.08
CA LEU A 79 10.62 4.78 -10.40
C LEU A 79 11.98 5.21 -9.83
N THR A 80 12.73 4.26 -9.26
CA THR A 80 14.07 4.51 -8.72
C THR A 80 15.04 4.90 -9.84
N ASP A 81 14.97 4.22 -10.98
CA ASP A 81 15.80 4.52 -12.16
C ASP A 81 15.42 5.85 -12.81
N ALA A 82 14.14 6.24 -12.76
CA ALA A 82 13.66 7.53 -13.23
C ALA A 82 13.90 8.70 -12.24
N ALA A 83 14.36 8.45 -11.02
CA ALA A 83 14.58 9.51 -10.03
C ALA A 83 15.64 10.52 -10.49
N LEU A 84 15.30 11.81 -10.42
CA LEU A 84 16.12 12.88 -10.98
C LEU A 84 17.29 13.25 -10.05
N PRO A 85 18.47 13.64 -10.58
CA PRO A 85 19.58 14.13 -9.76
C PRO A 85 19.18 15.23 -8.78
N GLY A 86 19.68 15.18 -7.55
CA GLY A 86 19.33 16.14 -6.49
C GLY A 86 17.98 15.90 -5.81
N SER A 87 17.14 15.00 -6.35
CA SER A 87 15.91 14.56 -5.69
C SER A 87 16.20 13.60 -4.51
N THR A 88 15.17 13.30 -3.74
CA THR A 88 15.17 12.35 -2.61
C THR A 88 14.21 11.19 -2.85
N ILE A 89 14.69 9.98 -2.55
CA ILE A 89 13.93 8.75 -2.37
C ILE A 89 13.89 8.43 -0.87
N LYS A 90 12.68 8.25 -0.30
CA LYS A 90 12.49 7.71 1.06
C LYS A 90 11.85 6.34 0.99
N VAL A 91 12.38 5.38 1.76
CA VAL A 91 11.96 3.98 1.76
C VAL A 91 11.71 3.52 3.19
N ALA A 92 10.46 3.26 3.57
CA ALA A 92 10.12 2.60 4.83
C ALA A 92 9.51 1.23 4.53
N VAL A 93 10.30 0.17 4.73
CA VAL A 93 9.91 -1.20 4.39
C VAL A 93 10.36 -2.15 5.49
N TYR A 94 9.46 -3.02 5.97
CA TYR A 94 9.79 -4.02 7.00
C TYR A 94 11.06 -4.82 6.65
N HIS A 95 11.09 -5.50 5.49
CA HIS A 95 12.25 -6.27 5.00
C HIS A 95 12.70 -5.88 3.59
N VAL A 96 14.02 -5.72 3.40
CA VAL A 96 14.68 -5.60 2.10
C VAL A 96 15.81 -6.61 2.00
N TRP A 97 15.64 -7.59 1.12
CA TRP A 97 16.53 -8.76 0.93
C TRP A 97 16.88 -9.04 -0.53
N GLU A 98 16.40 -8.24 -1.48
CA GLU A 98 16.66 -8.42 -2.90
C GLU A 98 17.78 -7.53 -3.42
N GLN A 99 18.79 -8.14 -4.05
CA GLN A 99 19.90 -7.43 -4.68
C GLN A 99 19.43 -6.42 -5.75
N THR A 100 18.38 -6.78 -6.52
CA THR A 100 17.82 -5.90 -7.56
C THR A 100 17.42 -4.52 -7.04
N ILE A 101 16.89 -4.45 -5.81
CA ILE A 101 16.53 -3.17 -5.18
C ILE A 101 17.78 -2.41 -4.74
N VAL A 102 18.77 -3.08 -4.17
CA VAL A 102 20.06 -2.46 -3.80
C VAL A 102 20.74 -1.87 -5.02
N ASP A 103 20.77 -2.59 -6.14
CA ASP A 103 21.40 -2.16 -7.38
C ASP A 103 20.69 -0.93 -7.96
N ALA A 104 19.35 -0.88 -7.92
CA ALA A 104 18.58 0.28 -8.36
C ALA A 104 18.86 1.51 -7.48
N LEU A 105 18.86 1.34 -6.16
CA LEU A 105 19.17 2.42 -5.21
C LEU A 105 20.61 2.91 -5.36
N LYS A 106 21.56 2.01 -5.64
CA LYS A 106 22.95 2.36 -5.97
C LYS A 106 23.00 3.20 -7.25
N ARG A 107 22.32 2.78 -8.33
CA ARG A 107 22.28 3.57 -9.58
C ARG A 107 21.69 4.96 -9.34
N ALA A 108 20.64 5.08 -8.54
CA ALA A 108 20.08 6.38 -8.16
C ALA A 108 21.08 7.24 -7.39
N ARG A 109 21.78 6.67 -6.40
CA ARG A 109 22.86 7.33 -5.67
C ARG A 109 23.95 7.85 -6.60
N ASP A 110 24.40 7.02 -7.54
CA ASP A 110 25.47 7.36 -8.47
C ASP A 110 25.06 8.50 -9.42
N ARG A 111 23.76 8.66 -9.68
CA ARG A 111 23.18 9.82 -10.38
C ARG A 111 22.98 11.06 -9.48
N GLY A 112 23.35 11.01 -8.21
CA GLY A 112 23.22 12.12 -7.27
C GLY A 112 21.85 12.23 -6.58
N VAL A 113 21.06 11.14 -6.56
CA VAL A 113 19.81 11.06 -5.79
C VAL A 113 20.12 10.78 -4.31
N ARG A 114 19.41 11.46 -3.41
CA ARG A 114 19.49 11.23 -1.96
C ARG A 114 18.60 10.07 -1.58
N VAL A 115 19.12 9.10 -0.83
CA VAL A 115 18.39 7.85 -0.52
C VAL A 115 18.34 7.67 1.00
N GLN A 116 17.13 7.66 1.55
CA GLN A 116 16.87 7.54 2.97
C GLN A 116 16.04 6.28 3.23
N ILE A 117 16.57 5.36 4.01
CA ILE A 117 15.98 4.03 4.20
C ILE A 117 15.76 3.78 5.69
N LEU A 118 14.57 3.31 6.04
CA LEU A 118 14.21 2.86 7.37
C LEU A 118 13.62 1.46 7.29
N LEU A 119 14.23 0.51 8.01
CA LEU A 119 13.84 -0.90 8.02
C LEU A 119 13.54 -1.36 9.45
N ASP A 120 12.84 -2.48 9.59
CA ASP A 120 12.80 -3.16 10.88
C ASP A 120 14.17 -3.80 11.17
N SER A 121 14.53 -3.88 12.44
CA SER A 121 15.69 -4.64 12.92
C SER A 121 15.77 -6.06 12.32
N THR A 122 14.64 -6.70 12.09
CA THR A 122 14.53 -8.06 11.53
C THR A 122 14.96 -8.16 10.08
N SER A 123 14.99 -7.05 9.33
CA SER A 123 15.56 -7.04 7.97
C SER A 123 17.02 -7.50 7.98
N LYS A 124 17.72 -7.33 9.11
CA LYS A 124 19.06 -7.86 9.34
C LYS A 124 19.03 -9.22 10.06
N THR A 125 18.25 -9.35 11.14
CA THR A 125 18.38 -10.51 12.04
C THR A 125 17.66 -11.77 11.58
N ASP A 126 16.65 -11.66 10.72
CA ASP A 126 15.89 -12.84 10.25
C ASP A 126 16.56 -13.56 9.08
N ARG A 127 17.55 -12.91 8.45
CA ARG A 127 18.44 -13.47 7.43
C ARG A 127 19.89 -13.00 7.63
N PRO A 128 20.59 -13.51 8.64
CA PRO A 128 21.93 -13.05 9.01
C PRO A 128 22.96 -13.18 7.88
N ASP A 129 22.81 -14.19 7.01
CA ASP A 129 23.69 -14.43 5.85
C ASP A 129 23.37 -13.53 4.64
N ASN A 130 22.24 -12.84 4.65
CA ASN A 130 21.88 -11.93 3.56
C ASN A 130 22.67 -10.62 3.68
N THR A 131 23.50 -10.33 2.68
CA THR A 131 24.41 -9.18 2.69
C THR A 131 23.75 -7.85 2.29
N VAL A 132 22.46 -7.82 1.95
CA VAL A 132 21.78 -6.61 1.48
C VAL A 132 21.88 -5.48 2.50
N TYR A 133 21.65 -5.73 3.79
CA TYR A 133 21.73 -4.67 4.79
C TYR A 133 23.15 -4.10 4.91
N SER A 134 24.19 -4.94 4.89
CA SER A 134 25.57 -4.45 4.97
C SER A 134 25.98 -3.66 3.72
N GLN A 135 25.48 -4.05 2.54
CA GLN A 135 25.66 -3.27 1.30
C GLN A 135 24.97 -1.90 1.39
N LEU A 136 23.73 -1.83 1.89
CA LEU A 136 23.03 -0.56 2.10
C LEU A 136 23.81 0.36 3.07
N VAL A 137 24.36 -0.20 4.15
CA VAL A 137 25.22 0.55 5.09
C VAL A 137 26.48 1.05 4.40
N ALA A 138 27.14 0.24 3.57
CA ALA A 138 28.33 0.65 2.84
C ALA A 138 28.04 1.76 1.81
N LEU A 139 26.87 1.72 1.17
CA LEU A 139 26.46 2.71 0.17
C LEU A 139 26.05 4.05 0.81
N PHE A 140 25.23 4.01 1.86
CA PHE A 140 24.53 5.19 2.37
C PHE A 140 25.02 5.66 3.75
N GLY A 141 25.72 4.81 4.50
CA GLY A 141 25.99 5.04 5.92
C GLY A 141 24.72 4.99 6.76
N THR A 142 24.85 5.24 8.07
CA THR A 142 23.73 5.12 9.03
C THR A 142 23.37 6.44 9.73
N SER A 143 24.12 7.51 9.44
CA SER A 143 23.94 8.81 10.09
C SER A 143 22.90 9.64 9.36
N ARG A 144 21.85 10.06 10.08
CA ARG A 144 20.84 11.01 9.60
C ARG A 144 21.39 12.43 9.37
N ALA A 145 22.62 12.72 9.78
CA ALA A 145 23.29 13.97 9.43
C ALA A 145 23.69 14.02 7.94
N ASN A 146 23.75 12.86 7.28
CA ASN A 146 24.03 12.76 5.85
C ASN A 146 22.73 12.83 5.03
N PRO A 147 22.79 13.32 3.78
CA PRO A 147 21.61 13.38 2.91
C PRO A 147 21.04 12.01 2.56
N SER A 148 21.90 10.98 2.55
CA SER A 148 21.52 9.57 2.38
C SER A 148 21.90 8.79 3.63
N PHE A 149 21.08 7.81 4.01
CA PHE A 149 21.34 6.91 5.13
C PHE A 149 20.44 5.67 5.07
N VAL A 150 20.83 4.62 5.79
CA VAL A 150 19.98 3.49 6.17
C VAL A 150 19.95 3.35 7.69
N GLN A 151 18.76 3.16 8.27
CA GLN A 151 18.57 2.91 9.69
C GLN A 151 17.64 1.73 9.94
N LEU A 152 17.82 1.11 11.10
CA LEU A 152 16.91 0.11 11.65
C LEU A 152 16.09 0.73 12.77
N CYS A 153 14.81 0.37 12.90
CA CYS A 153 14.07 0.55 14.14
C CYS A 153 14.68 -0.32 15.27
N PRO A 154 14.39 -0.02 16.55
CA PRO A 154 15.00 -0.74 17.66
C PRO A 154 14.66 -2.24 17.66
N THR A 155 15.57 -3.07 18.18
CA THR A 155 15.35 -4.52 18.20
C THR A 155 14.07 -4.91 18.96
N ASN A 156 13.24 -5.76 18.35
CA ASN A 156 11.93 -6.21 18.87
C ASN A 156 10.91 -5.07 19.10
N LYS A 157 11.10 -3.91 18.45
CA LYS A 157 10.24 -2.74 18.55
C LYS A 157 10.07 -2.04 17.20
N SER A 158 8.88 -1.51 16.98
CA SER A 158 8.63 -0.44 16.02
C SER A 158 9.35 0.85 16.43
N CYS A 159 9.44 1.80 15.50
CA CYS A 159 10.03 3.10 15.74
C CYS A 159 9.12 4.01 16.60
N LEU A 160 7.79 3.92 16.48
CA LEU A 160 6.83 4.80 17.15
C LEU A 160 5.91 4.08 18.15
N GLY A 161 6.04 2.76 18.30
CA GLY A 161 5.28 1.97 19.27
C GLY A 161 5.68 2.24 20.71
N ASP A 162 4.69 2.55 21.54
CA ASP A 162 4.88 2.68 22.98
C ASP A 162 5.31 1.31 23.55
N PRO A 163 6.50 1.21 24.18
CA PRO A 163 7.05 -0.05 24.62
C PRO A 163 6.21 -0.76 25.68
N LYS A 164 5.28 -0.06 26.36
CA LYS A 164 4.39 -0.66 27.37
C LYS A 164 3.42 -1.70 26.78
N PHE A 165 3.16 -1.64 25.47
CA PHE A 165 2.28 -2.59 24.78
C PHE A 165 3.01 -3.85 24.29
N GLY A 166 4.28 -4.02 24.65
CA GLY A 166 5.03 -5.24 24.36
C GLY A 166 5.78 -5.19 23.03
N LYS A 167 5.95 -6.34 22.38
CA LYS A 167 6.70 -6.44 21.12
C LYS A 167 5.95 -5.74 20.00
N SER A 168 6.69 -5.02 19.16
CA SER A 168 6.16 -4.31 18.01
C SER A 168 7.19 -4.32 16.87
N ILE A 169 6.76 -3.96 15.67
CA ILE A 169 7.61 -3.95 14.47
C ILE A 169 7.32 -2.74 13.58
N MET A 170 8.34 -2.29 12.84
CA MET A 170 8.14 -1.29 11.77
C MET A 170 7.60 -2.00 10.54
N HIS A 171 6.28 -2.08 10.45
CA HIS A 171 5.61 -2.88 9.44
C HIS A 171 5.10 -2.05 8.26
N ASN A 172 5.62 -0.83 8.06
CA ASN A 172 5.40 -0.07 6.84
C ASN A 172 5.99 -0.76 5.60
N LYS A 173 5.40 -0.44 4.44
CA LYS A 173 5.97 -0.66 3.10
C LYS A 173 5.52 0.47 2.20
N PHE A 174 6.27 1.57 2.22
CA PHE A 174 6.04 2.67 1.30
C PHE A 174 7.34 3.23 0.73
N TRP A 175 7.23 3.78 -0.47
CA TRP A 175 8.30 4.44 -1.20
C TRP A 175 7.84 5.83 -1.63
N LEU A 176 8.70 6.82 -1.44
CA LEU A 176 8.42 8.20 -1.79
C LEU A 176 9.50 8.70 -2.74
N PHE A 177 9.11 9.32 -3.83
CA PHE A 177 10.02 9.95 -4.79
C PHE A 177 9.63 11.42 -4.93
N SER A 178 10.51 12.33 -4.49
CA SER A 178 10.23 13.78 -4.60
C SER A 178 10.15 14.23 -6.07
N ALA A 179 10.99 13.68 -6.95
CA ALA A 179 10.93 13.90 -8.38
C ALA A 179 11.49 12.70 -9.16
N VAL A 180 10.74 12.28 -10.17
CA VAL A 180 11.13 11.32 -11.20
C VAL A 180 10.90 11.95 -12.57
N GLU A 181 11.50 11.43 -13.63
CA GLU A 181 11.12 11.78 -15.00
C GLU A 181 9.59 11.65 -15.16
N GLY A 182 8.91 12.75 -15.49
CA GLY A 182 7.47 12.77 -15.72
C GLY A 182 6.55 12.98 -14.52
N ALA A 183 7.06 13.00 -13.28
CA ALA A 183 6.22 13.25 -12.10
C ALA A 183 7.01 13.77 -10.89
N THR A 184 6.32 14.47 -9.99
CA THR A 184 6.84 14.84 -8.68
C THR A 184 5.99 14.23 -7.58
N ASN A 185 6.49 14.24 -6.34
CA ASN A 185 5.70 13.88 -5.16
C ASN A 185 4.99 12.53 -5.31
N VAL A 186 5.73 11.51 -5.77
CA VAL A 186 5.18 10.18 -6.02
C VAL A 186 5.15 9.40 -4.72
N VAL A 187 3.98 8.87 -4.38
CA VAL A 187 3.79 7.94 -3.26
C VAL A 187 3.50 6.56 -3.81
N VAL A 188 4.19 5.55 -3.30
CA VAL A 188 3.83 4.14 -3.51
C VAL A 188 3.60 3.50 -2.14
N GLN A 189 2.35 3.24 -1.80
CA GLN A 189 1.98 2.42 -0.63
C GLN A 189 1.82 0.98 -1.10
N THR A 190 2.47 0.01 -0.47
CA THR A 190 2.38 -1.40 -0.87
C THR A 190 2.15 -2.32 0.32
N THR A 191 1.75 -3.57 0.05
CA THR A 191 1.78 -4.68 1.02
C THR A 191 3.05 -5.52 0.89
N ALA A 192 3.77 -5.37 -0.21
CA ALA A 192 4.93 -6.18 -0.55
C ALA A 192 6.17 -5.73 0.22
N ASN A 193 6.80 -6.67 0.92
CA ASN A 193 8.21 -6.54 1.29
C ASN A 193 9.09 -6.66 0.03
N SER A 194 10.38 -6.30 0.11
CA SER A 194 11.34 -6.65 -0.93
C SER A 194 12.03 -7.96 -0.57
N THR A 195 11.32 -9.06 -0.79
CA THR A 195 11.75 -10.41 -0.44
C THR A 195 11.41 -11.39 -1.57
N PRO A 196 12.14 -12.52 -1.72
CA PRO A 196 11.93 -13.45 -2.83
C PRO A 196 10.49 -13.99 -2.93
N SER A 197 9.87 -14.33 -1.81
CA SER A 197 8.52 -14.91 -1.80
C SER A 197 7.43 -13.86 -1.98
N ALA A 198 7.68 -12.59 -1.63
CA ALA A 198 6.74 -11.50 -1.88
C ALA A 198 6.35 -11.39 -3.36
N SER A 199 7.27 -11.69 -4.27
CA SER A 199 6.97 -11.68 -5.72
C SER A 199 6.46 -13.03 -6.23
N THR A 200 7.07 -14.14 -5.77
CA THR A 200 6.89 -15.46 -6.41
C THR A 200 5.91 -16.39 -5.70
N ARG A 201 5.46 -16.04 -4.49
CA ARG A 201 4.55 -16.86 -3.68
C ARG A 201 3.34 -16.07 -3.16
N PHE A 202 3.44 -14.75 -3.05
CA PHE A 202 2.43 -13.95 -2.36
C PHE A 202 1.68 -13.04 -3.34
N PHE A 203 0.35 -13.00 -3.25
CA PHE A 203 -0.43 -11.95 -3.89
C PHE A 203 -0.30 -10.66 -3.09
N ASN A 204 0.30 -9.62 -3.66
CA ASN A 204 0.45 -8.29 -3.06
C ASN A 204 -0.19 -7.22 -3.93
N ASP A 205 -0.47 -6.08 -3.30
CA ASP A 205 -0.92 -4.87 -3.98
C ASP A 205 -0.04 -3.67 -3.64
N ALA A 206 0.01 -2.72 -4.57
CA ALA A 206 0.57 -1.40 -4.39
C ALA A 206 -0.36 -0.34 -4.97
N LEU A 207 -0.44 0.82 -4.32
CA LEU A 207 -1.11 2.02 -4.81
C LEU A 207 -0.06 3.06 -5.17
N GLN A 208 0.02 3.44 -6.45
CA GLN A 208 0.91 4.50 -6.93
C GLN A 208 0.12 5.79 -7.15
N LEU A 209 0.59 6.88 -6.52
CA LEU A 209 0.01 8.22 -6.60
C LEU A 209 1.07 9.21 -7.08
N PRO A 210 1.21 9.46 -8.39
CA PRO A 210 2.08 10.50 -8.91
C PRO A 210 1.47 11.89 -8.70
N ASN A 211 2.32 12.92 -8.61
CA ASN A 211 1.92 14.33 -8.51
C ASN A 211 0.98 14.62 -7.32
N ASN A 212 1.22 13.97 -6.18
CA ASN A 212 0.37 14.10 -4.99
C ASN A 212 1.13 14.73 -3.81
N PRO A 213 1.38 16.06 -3.82
CA PRO A 213 2.21 16.73 -2.82
C PRO A 213 1.68 16.61 -1.39
N VAL A 214 0.35 16.54 -1.20
CA VAL A 214 -0.23 16.44 0.15
C VAL A 214 0.02 15.07 0.76
N LEU A 215 -0.22 13.99 0.01
CA LEU A 215 0.06 12.64 0.53
C LEU A 215 1.57 12.42 0.62
N TYR A 216 2.35 12.89 -0.35
CA TYR A 216 3.82 12.82 -0.29
C TYR A 216 4.36 13.49 0.97
N GLY A 217 3.92 14.73 1.27
CA GLY A 217 4.31 15.44 2.47
C GLY A 217 3.94 14.67 3.73
N ALA A 218 2.70 14.19 3.83
CA ALA A 218 2.23 13.44 5.00
C ALA A 218 3.02 12.14 5.26
N TYR A 219 3.33 11.39 4.21
CA TYR A 219 4.16 10.19 4.30
C TYR A 219 5.62 10.53 4.60
N SER A 220 6.14 11.62 4.04
CA SER A 220 7.49 12.12 4.31
C SER A 220 7.64 12.53 5.77
N ASP A 221 6.66 13.23 6.32
CA ASP A 221 6.64 13.61 7.74
C ASP A 221 6.57 12.38 8.64
N HIS A 222 5.73 11.39 8.29
CA HIS A 222 5.67 10.13 9.03
C HIS A 222 7.00 9.35 8.98
N PHE A 223 7.68 9.34 7.83
CA PHE A 223 9.02 8.78 7.73
C PHE A 223 10.00 9.49 8.67
N ASP A 224 9.96 10.82 8.70
CA ASP A 224 10.87 11.62 9.54
C ASP A 224 10.59 11.42 11.03
N ASP A 225 9.31 11.34 11.43
CA ASP A 225 8.88 10.99 12.78
C ASP A 225 9.44 9.60 13.17
N MET A 226 9.25 8.58 12.32
CA MET A 226 9.80 7.24 12.57
C MET A 226 11.34 7.23 12.66
N ALA A 227 12.03 8.01 11.82
CA ALA A 227 13.48 8.09 11.84
C ALA A 227 14.03 8.72 13.14
N VAL A 228 13.23 9.55 13.83
CA VAL A 228 13.54 10.08 15.17
C VAL A 228 13.31 9.06 16.27
N LYS A 229 12.34 8.14 16.11
CA LYS A 229 12.03 7.07 17.08
C LYS A 229 11.52 7.60 18.43
N ASP A 230 10.85 8.74 18.40
CA ASP A 230 10.28 9.38 19.59
C ASP A 230 8.84 8.90 19.80
N TRP A 231 8.72 7.65 20.24
CA TRP A 231 7.41 7.03 20.54
C TRP A 231 6.64 7.79 21.62
N ALA A 232 7.32 8.51 22.52
CA ALA A 232 6.67 9.19 23.65
C ALA A 232 5.86 10.41 23.18
N ASN A 233 6.31 11.05 22.10
CA ASN A 233 5.63 12.19 21.48
C ASN A 233 4.88 11.82 20.19
N TRP A 234 4.75 10.52 19.90
CA TRP A 234 3.98 10.06 18.76
C TRP A 234 2.48 10.20 19.00
N ASP A 235 1.80 10.84 18.04
CA ASP A 235 0.35 10.90 17.99
C ASP A 235 -0.17 10.35 16.66
N TYR A 236 -1.25 9.57 16.76
CA TYR A 236 -1.97 9.06 15.61
C TYR A 236 -2.35 10.19 14.64
N ARG A 237 -1.90 10.08 13.38
CA ARG A 237 -2.09 11.13 12.36
C ARG A 237 -2.93 10.63 11.19
N THR A 238 -3.80 11.51 10.69
CA THR A 238 -4.51 11.29 9.43
C THR A 238 -4.44 12.53 8.58
N VAL A 239 -4.33 12.37 7.26
CA VAL A 239 -4.33 13.48 6.29
C VAL A 239 -5.30 13.16 5.16
N SER A 240 -6.04 14.16 4.69
CA SER A 240 -6.99 14.03 3.58
C SER A 240 -6.63 14.98 2.45
N ASN A 241 -6.74 14.50 1.21
CA ASN A 241 -6.56 15.29 -0.01
C ASN A 241 -7.50 14.78 -1.11
N GLY A 242 -8.58 15.52 -1.38
CA GLY A 242 -9.58 15.12 -2.37
C GLY A 242 -10.12 13.71 -2.13
N ARG A 243 -9.85 12.80 -3.08
CA ARG A 243 -10.27 11.39 -3.05
C ARG A 243 -9.49 10.52 -2.05
N TYR A 244 -8.44 11.04 -1.43
CA TYR A 244 -7.51 10.26 -0.62
C TYR A 244 -7.58 10.61 0.86
N LYS A 245 -7.41 9.61 1.73
CA LYS A 245 -7.12 9.82 3.15
C LYS A 245 -6.10 8.80 3.66
N ALA A 246 -4.95 9.26 4.14
CA ALA A 246 -3.95 8.43 4.79
C ALA A 246 -4.17 8.39 6.31
N TYR A 247 -3.78 7.26 6.89
CA TYR A 247 -3.79 6.96 8.33
C TYR A 247 -2.43 6.38 8.69
N PHE A 248 -1.79 6.92 9.72
CA PHE A 248 -0.48 6.48 10.19
C PHE A 248 -0.59 5.95 11.62
N PHE A 249 0.01 4.79 11.86
CA PHE A 249 -0.09 4.02 13.10
C PHE A 249 1.26 4.04 13.84
N PRO A 250 1.28 3.77 15.15
CA PRO A 250 0.22 3.20 16.00
C PRO A 250 -0.93 4.16 16.38
N ARG A 251 -2.12 3.60 16.65
CA ARG A 251 -3.28 4.33 17.17
C ARG A 251 -3.62 3.91 18.60
N ALA A 252 -3.41 4.80 19.56
CA ALA A 252 -3.75 4.54 20.97
C ALA A 252 -5.24 4.25 21.21
N GLY A 253 -5.53 3.52 22.29
CA GLY A 253 -6.87 3.23 22.80
C GLY A 253 -7.17 1.74 22.90
N THR A 254 -8.31 1.39 23.49
CA THR A 254 -8.65 0.00 23.86
C THR A 254 -10.04 -0.44 23.41
N THR A 255 -10.77 0.41 22.68
CA THR A 255 -12.17 0.18 22.31
C THR A 255 -12.35 0.18 20.79
N ASN A 256 -13.51 -0.31 20.33
CA ASN A 256 -13.84 -0.31 18.91
C ASN A 256 -13.98 1.09 18.31
N SER A 257 -14.28 2.13 19.11
CA SER A 257 -14.34 3.52 18.63
C SER A 257 -12.95 4.09 18.30
N THR A 258 -11.89 3.51 18.87
CA THR A 258 -10.52 3.83 18.52
C THR A 258 -9.91 2.83 17.54
N ASP A 259 -10.70 1.92 16.96
CA ASP A 259 -10.28 1.03 15.87
C ASP A 259 -10.61 1.68 14.52
N THR A 260 -9.57 1.89 13.70
CA THR A 260 -9.69 2.55 12.40
C THR A 260 -10.52 1.75 11.41
N LEU A 261 -10.30 0.44 11.30
CA LEU A 261 -11.04 -0.41 10.36
C LEU A 261 -12.47 -0.63 10.83
N HIS A 262 -12.69 -0.79 12.14
CA HIS A 262 -14.05 -0.86 12.69
C HIS A 262 -14.82 0.45 12.43
N SER A 263 -14.17 1.60 12.63
CA SER A 263 -14.78 2.92 12.34
C SER A 263 -15.10 3.08 10.86
N VAL A 264 -14.22 2.60 9.98
CA VAL A 264 -14.46 2.58 8.53
C VAL A 264 -15.70 1.73 8.19
N LEU A 265 -15.80 0.52 8.74
CA LEU A 265 -16.93 -0.38 8.50
C LEU A 265 -18.23 0.11 9.17
N ASN A 266 -18.14 0.95 10.20
CA ASN A 266 -19.32 1.56 10.84
C ASN A 266 -20.05 2.55 9.93
N ASN A 267 -19.39 3.09 8.91
CA ASN A 267 -20.02 4.00 7.96
C ASN A 267 -20.89 3.27 6.91
N VAL A 268 -20.86 1.94 6.87
CA VAL A 268 -21.63 1.14 5.90
C VAL A 268 -23.10 1.06 6.28
N SER A 269 -23.99 1.42 5.35
CA SER A 269 -25.41 1.10 5.42
C SER A 269 -25.73 -0.02 4.42
N CYS A 270 -26.44 -1.06 4.85
CA CYS A 270 -26.52 -2.29 4.05
C CYS A 270 -27.51 -2.27 2.89
N THR A 271 -28.58 -1.48 2.99
CA THR A 271 -29.59 -1.37 1.93
C THR A 271 -29.83 0.10 1.61
N TYR A 272 -30.11 0.39 0.34
CA TYR A 272 -30.46 1.73 -0.11
C TYR A 272 -31.40 1.65 -1.31
N LYS A 273 -32.12 2.74 -1.57
CA LYS A 273 -32.94 2.89 -2.78
C LYS A 273 -32.09 3.48 -3.88
N ASP A 274 -32.04 2.80 -5.02
CA ASP A 274 -31.41 3.35 -6.21
C ASP A 274 -32.23 4.54 -6.72
N ALA A 275 -31.58 5.69 -6.89
CA ALA A 275 -32.29 6.93 -7.23
C ALA A 275 -32.88 6.90 -8.64
N ALA A 276 -32.30 6.13 -9.57
CA ALA A 276 -32.76 6.06 -10.94
C ALA A 276 -33.93 5.07 -11.12
N THR A 277 -33.90 3.94 -10.42
CA THR A 277 -34.83 2.82 -10.61
C THR A 277 -35.81 2.61 -9.46
N GLY A 278 -35.58 3.23 -8.30
CA GLY A 278 -36.36 2.97 -7.07
C GLY A 278 -36.14 1.58 -6.47
N ALA A 279 -35.29 0.75 -7.09
CA ALA A 279 -35.01 -0.60 -6.63
C ALA A 279 -34.23 -0.58 -5.33
N THR A 280 -34.55 -1.51 -4.42
CA THR A 280 -33.71 -1.75 -3.24
C THR A 280 -32.42 -2.42 -3.69
N LYS A 281 -31.28 -1.77 -3.43
CA LYS A 281 -29.93 -2.29 -3.66
C LYS A 281 -29.26 -2.62 -2.33
N LYS A 282 -28.22 -3.45 -2.40
CA LYS A 282 -27.39 -3.83 -1.26
C LYS A 282 -26.01 -3.24 -1.40
N THR A 283 -25.43 -2.79 -0.30
CA THR A 283 -24.01 -2.46 -0.23
C THR A 283 -23.18 -3.73 -0.22
N ILE A 284 -22.12 -3.75 -1.00
CA ILE A 284 -21.20 -4.86 -1.14
C ILE A 284 -19.90 -4.51 -0.41
N VAL A 285 -19.41 -5.42 0.44
CA VAL A 285 -18.15 -5.29 1.16
C VAL A 285 -17.28 -6.51 0.84
N ARG A 286 -16.07 -6.27 0.34
CA ARG A 286 -15.07 -7.31 0.06
C ARG A 286 -13.82 -7.02 0.86
N ALA A 287 -13.44 -7.93 1.74
CA ALA A 287 -12.24 -7.81 2.56
C ALA A 287 -11.22 -8.86 2.13
N ALA A 288 -10.01 -8.44 1.76
CA ALA A 288 -8.88 -9.31 1.47
C ALA A 288 -7.75 -8.96 2.42
N VAL A 289 -7.41 -9.87 3.33
CA VAL A 289 -6.46 -9.58 4.43
C VAL A 289 -5.55 -10.76 4.69
N PHE A 290 -4.24 -10.57 4.63
CA PHE A 290 -3.27 -11.62 5.01
C PHE A 290 -3.63 -12.27 6.35
N GLN A 291 -3.72 -11.47 7.42
CA GLN A 291 -4.05 -11.93 8.75
C GLN A 291 -5.26 -11.18 9.33
N ILE A 292 -6.22 -11.93 9.87
CA ILE A 292 -7.37 -11.41 10.62
C ILE A 292 -7.44 -12.05 12.01
N THR A 293 -7.02 -11.30 13.03
CA THR A 293 -7.07 -11.75 14.44
C THR A 293 -7.75 -10.75 15.37
N ARG A 294 -8.17 -9.60 14.85
CA ARG A 294 -9.06 -8.68 15.56
C ARG A 294 -10.50 -9.22 15.48
N GLN A 295 -10.93 -9.88 16.55
CA GLN A 295 -12.30 -10.36 16.72
C GLN A 295 -13.36 -9.30 16.36
N ALA A 296 -13.16 -8.05 16.79
CA ALA A 296 -14.08 -6.95 16.50
C ALA A 296 -14.29 -6.68 15.00
N ILE A 297 -13.27 -6.93 14.16
CA ILE A 297 -13.38 -6.76 12.71
C ILE A 297 -14.16 -7.93 12.09
N ALA A 298 -13.87 -9.17 12.50
CA ALA A 298 -14.63 -10.34 12.04
C ALA A 298 -16.11 -10.23 12.45
N ASP A 299 -16.39 -9.90 13.70
CA ASP A 299 -17.75 -9.70 14.21
C ASP A 299 -18.47 -8.58 13.45
N LYS A 300 -17.76 -7.48 13.13
CA LYS A 300 -18.33 -6.39 12.34
C LYS A 300 -18.70 -6.86 10.92
N LEU A 301 -17.83 -7.60 10.23
CA LEU A 301 -18.12 -8.13 8.90
C LEU A 301 -19.30 -9.12 8.91
N VAL A 302 -19.38 -9.99 9.92
CA VAL A 302 -20.53 -10.88 10.15
C VAL A 302 -21.81 -10.08 10.40
N SER A 303 -21.74 -9.02 11.21
CA SER A 303 -22.89 -8.15 11.51
C SER A 303 -23.41 -7.46 10.25
N LEU A 304 -22.53 -7.00 9.35
CA LEU A 304 -22.91 -6.39 8.08
C LEU A 304 -23.62 -7.40 7.16
N LYS A 305 -23.11 -8.63 7.09
CA LYS A 305 -23.78 -9.71 6.34
C LYS A 305 -25.20 -9.96 6.88
N LYS A 306 -25.34 -10.07 8.21
CA LYS A 306 -26.64 -10.29 8.87
C LYS A 306 -27.59 -9.09 8.71
N ALA A 307 -27.06 -7.88 8.64
CA ALA A 307 -27.82 -6.65 8.38
C ALA A 307 -28.23 -6.47 6.90
N GLY A 308 -27.87 -7.41 6.01
CA GLY A 308 -28.34 -7.46 4.63
C GLY A 308 -27.32 -7.00 3.58
N CYS A 309 -26.10 -6.64 3.97
CA CYS A 309 -25.02 -6.38 3.03
C CYS A 309 -24.62 -7.67 2.30
N THR A 310 -24.08 -7.55 1.08
CA THR A 310 -23.30 -8.63 0.48
C THR A 310 -21.87 -8.51 1.01
N VAL A 311 -21.38 -9.52 1.73
CA VAL A 311 -20.04 -9.50 2.31
C VAL A 311 -19.27 -10.74 1.85
N GLN A 312 -18.00 -10.59 1.47
CA GLN A 312 -17.07 -11.67 1.10
C GLN A 312 -15.72 -11.42 1.77
N ILE A 313 -15.06 -12.49 2.26
CA ILE A 313 -13.79 -12.38 2.97
C ILE A 313 -12.76 -13.34 2.37
N GLU A 314 -11.59 -12.82 2.00
CA GLU A 314 -10.39 -13.58 1.68
C GLU A 314 -9.34 -13.37 2.77
N TYR A 315 -8.68 -14.45 3.18
CA TYR A 315 -7.65 -14.37 4.19
C TYR A 315 -6.58 -15.47 4.02
N ALA A 316 -5.39 -15.29 4.61
CA ALA A 316 -4.39 -16.36 4.64
C ALA A 316 -4.34 -17.04 6.01
N THR A 317 -4.54 -16.29 7.08
CA THR A 317 -4.49 -16.82 8.45
C THR A 317 -5.34 -16.00 9.43
N SER A 318 -5.74 -16.64 10.51
CA SER A 318 -6.61 -16.11 11.57
C SER A 318 -6.15 -16.66 12.92
N ASP A 319 -6.92 -16.43 13.98
CA ASP A 319 -6.88 -17.21 15.22
C ASP A 319 -8.15 -18.05 15.37
N SER A 320 -8.16 -18.98 16.33
CA SER A 320 -9.28 -19.91 16.49
C SER A 320 -10.62 -19.22 16.84
N GLY A 321 -10.60 -18.13 17.60
CA GLY A 321 -11.79 -17.38 17.99
C GLY A 321 -12.34 -16.58 16.81
N THR A 322 -11.48 -15.82 16.15
CA THR A 322 -11.81 -15.02 14.98
C THR A 322 -12.28 -15.91 13.83
N TRP A 323 -11.60 -17.02 13.57
CA TRP A 323 -12.01 -18.03 12.58
C TRP A 323 -13.42 -18.57 12.89
N LYS A 324 -13.70 -18.93 14.15
CA LYS A 324 -15.02 -19.46 14.54
C LYS A 324 -16.14 -18.44 14.30
N SER A 325 -15.89 -17.15 14.55
CA SER A 325 -16.88 -16.09 14.28
C SER A 325 -17.22 -16.00 12.79
N MET A 326 -16.21 -16.04 11.91
CA MET A 326 -16.40 -16.00 10.46
C MET A 326 -17.09 -17.27 9.89
N HIS A 327 -17.23 -18.33 10.68
CA HIS A 327 -17.85 -19.60 10.28
C HIS A 327 -19.19 -19.89 10.98
N THR A 328 -19.73 -18.93 11.74
CA THR A 328 -21.04 -19.11 12.37
C THR A 328 -22.18 -19.11 11.34
N THR A 329 -23.33 -19.67 11.69
CA THR A 329 -24.52 -19.62 10.83
C THR A 329 -24.88 -18.19 10.47
N GLY A 330 -25.05 -17.93 9.17
CA GLY A 330 -25.34 -16.59 8.63
C GLY A 330 -24.11 -15.68 8.49
N ALA A 331 -22.90 -16.19 8.71
CA ALA A 331 -21.65 -15.50 8.38
C ALA A 331 -21.49 -15.33 6.85
N PRO A 332 -20.63 -14.40 6.40
CA PRO A 332 -20.31 -14.26 4.98
C PRO A 332 -19.57 -15.49 4.43
N PRO A 333 -19.63 -15.75 3.13
CA PRO A 333 -18.69 -16.66 2.50
C PRO A 333 -17.25 -16.18 2.72
N VAL A 334 -16.38 -17.12 3.08
CA VAL A 334 -14.95 -16.92 3.27
C VAL A 334 -14.16 -17.81 2.31
N ARG A 335 -12.97 -17.38 1.90
CA ARG A 335 -11.97 -18.22 1.24
C ARG A 335 -10.60 -18.01 1.85
N CYS A 336 -9.99 -19.08 2.33
CA CYS A 336 -8.60 -19.05 2.74
C CYS A 336 -7.68 -19.29 1.54
N TYR A 337 -6.70 -18.41 1.34
CA TYR A 337 -5.55 -18.66 0.46
C TYR A 337 -4.30 -18.81 1.32
N ASN A 338 -3.94 -20.07 1.58
CA ASN A 338 -2.71 -20.47 2.26
C ASN A 338 -2.35 -21.88 1.79
N ASP A 339 -1.66 -21.96 0.66
CA ASP A 339 -1.35 -23.20 -0.05
C ASP A 339 0.10 -23.60 0.21
N ASP A 340 0.29 -24.60 1.06
CA ASP A 340 1.60 -25.21 1.31
C ASP A 340 1.96 -26.29 0.28
N ARG A 341 1.16 -26.46 -0.77
CA ARG A 341 1.53 -27.18 -1.98
C ARG A 341 2.19 -26.20 -2.95
N ASP A 342 2.88 -26.74 -3.95
CA ASP A 342 3.31 -25.93 -5.08
C ASP A 342 2.25 -25.98 -6.21
N PRO A 343 1.36 -24.98 -6.35
CA PRO A 343 0.40 -24.92 -7.45
C PRO A 343 1.06 -24.86 -8.82
N LEU A 344 2.32 -24.44 -8.93
CA LEU A 344 3.09 -24.43 -10.18
C LEU A 344 3.80 -25.76 -10.43
N ASN A 345 3.88 -26.65 -9.44
CA ASN A 345 4.43 -27.99 -9.55
C ASN A 345 3.58 -29.03 -8.78
N PRO A 346 2.39 -29.37 -9.29
CA PRO A 346 1.47 -30.28 -8.60
C PRO A 346 2.09 -31.67 -8.38
N GLY A 347 1.91 -32.21 -7.16
CA GLY A 347 2.47 -33.51 -6.78
C GLY A 347 3.87 -33.45 -6.16
N GLY A 348 4.49 -32.26 -6.10
CA GLY A 348 5.73 -32.03 -5.36
C GLY A 348 5.57 -32.09 -3.84
N ALA A 349 6.72 -32.02 -3.14
CA ALA A 349 6.75 -31.90 -1.70
C ALA A 349 6.11 -30.58 -1.24
N LYS A 350 5.63 -30.56 0.01
CA LYS A 350 5.11 -29.34 0.62
C LYS A 350 6.19 -28.27 0.71
N LEU A 351 5.80 -27.03 0.46
CA LEU A 351 6.67 -25.87 0.51
C LEU A 351 6.96 -25.48 1.97
N GLY A 352 8.19 -25.05 2.23
CA GLY A 352 8.55 -24.40 3.50
C GLY A 352 7.90 -23.02 3.65
N THR A 353 7.77 -22.29 2.54
CA THR A 353 7.04 -21.01 2.45
C THR A 353 5.84 -21.19 1.51
N PRO A 354 4.59 -21.09 2.01
CA PRO A 354 3.39 -21.34 1.21
C PRO A 354 3.11 -20.21 0.22
N PHE A 355 2.24 -20.48 -0.76
CA PHE A 355 1.57 -19.42 -1.48
C PHE A 355 0.45 -18.82 -0.62
N ILE A 356 0.37 -17.50 -0.53
CA ILE A 356 -0.61 -16.82 0.34
C ILE A 356 -1.20 -15.59 -0.34
N ILE A 357 -2.40 -15.20 0.08
CA ILE A 357 -2.84 -13.82 -0.07
C ILE A 357 -2.08 -12.94 0.94
N HIS A 358 -1.25 -12.03 0.47
CA HIS A 358 -0.52 -11.07 1.31
C HIS A 358 -1.01 -9.62 1.14
N THR A 359 -2.05 -9.46 0.33
CA THR A 359 -2.80 -8.23 0.11
C THR A 359 -3.65 -7.87 1.33
N LYS A 360 -3.88 -6.58 1.56
CA LYS A 360 -4.56 -6.04 2.75
C LYS A 360 -5.46 -4.87 2.37
N TYR A 361 -6.62 -5.15 1.80
CA TYR A 361 -7.61 -4.14 1.44
C TYR A 361 -9.05 -4.47 1.83
N VAL A 362 -9.87 -3.43 1.90
CA VAL A 362 -11.34 -3.52 1.94
C VAL A 362 -11.92 -2.66 0.84
N ALA A 363 -12.77 -3.25 -0.02
CA ALA A 363 -13.50 -2.57 -1.07
C ALA A 363 -15.00 -2.53 -0.73
N ILE A 364 -15.62 -1.37 -0.87
CA ILE A 364 -17.02 -1.10 -0.52
C ILE A 364 -17.72 -0.46 -1.72
N ASP A 365 -18.79 -1.07 -2.20
CA ASP A 365 -19.65 -0.56 -3.28
C ASP A 365 -21.08 -0.40 -2.76
N GLY A 366 -21.52 0.84 -2.55
CA GLY A 366 -22.88 1.14 -2.10
C GLY A 366 -22.94 2.31 -1.15
N MET A 367 -23.84 2.24 -0.16
CA MET A 367 -24.07 3.33 0.78
C MET A 367 -23.01 3.35 1.88
N TYR A 368 -22.22 4.42 1.90
CA TYR A 368 -21.15 4.68 2.85
C TYR A 368 -21.21 6.13 3.32
N ASP A 369 -21.26 6.35 4.64
CA ASP A 369 -21.32 7.69 5.25
C ASP A 369 -22.44 8.56 4.67
N GLY A 370 -23.61 7.95 4.46
CA GLY A 370 -24.80 8.62 3.93
C GLY A 370 -24.79 8.94 2.43
N ALA A 371 -23.77 8.52 1.68
CA ALA A 371 -23.70 8.67 0.23
C ALA A 371 -23.43 7.35 -0.50
N ARG A 372 -23.96 7.21 -1.72
CA ARG A 372 -23.57 6.10 -2.60
C ARG A 372 -22.16 6.35 -3.11
N ASN A 373 -21.28 5.37 -2.95
CA ASN A 373 -19.88 5.52 -3.28
C ASN A 373 -19.18 4.17 -3.53
N LYS A 374 -18.01 4.23 -4.17
CA LYS A 374 -17.08 3.12 -4.34
C LYS A 374 -15.75 3.46 -3.68
N ILE A 375 -15.46 2.77 -2.58
CA ILE A 375 -14.36 3.10 -1.71
C ILE A 375 -13.46 1.89 -1.54
N THR A 376 -12.16 2.10 -1.69
CA THR A 376 -11.17 1.11 -1.30
C THR A 376 -10.33 1.62 -0.15
N PHE A 377 -9.89 0.73 0.72
CA PHE A 377 -8.86 0.99 1.69
C PHE A 377 -7.74 -0.01 1.51
N THR A 378 -6.47 0.41 1.41
CA THR A 378 -5.30 -0.49 1.34
C THR A 378 -4.13 0.04 2.16
N GLY A 379 -3.19 -0.82 2.53
CA GLY A 379 -1.91 -0.42 3.12
C GLY A 379 -1.20 -1.59 3.77
N SER A 380 -0.25 -1.30 4.66
CA SER A 380 0.63 -2.33 5.20
C SER A 380 0.02 -3.17 6.33
N GLN A 381 -1.03 -2.67 6.99
CA GLN A 381 -1.58 -3.26 8.21
C GLN A 381 -2.37 -4.56 8.00
N ASN A 382 -2.11 -5.53 8.88
CA ASN A 382 -3.00 -6.67 9.09
C ASN A 382 -4.29 -6.25 9.85
N ALA A 383 -5.32 -7.09 9.81
CA ALA A 383 -6.46 -6.96 10.73
C ALA A 383 -6.12 -7.61 12.09
N SER A 384 -4.99 -7.21 12.69
CA SER A 384 -4.46 -7.69 13.98
C SER A 384 -4.35 -6.54 15.00
N ASN A 385 -4.29 -6.85 16.30
CA ASN A 385 -4.10 -5.84 17.34
C ASN A 385 -2.74 -5.12 17.20
N PRO A 386 -1.60 -5.83 17.04
CA PRO A 386 -0.29 -5.27 16.72
C PRO A 386 -0.32 -4.17 15.66
N ALA A 387 -0.99 -4.43 14.54
CA ALA A 387 -1.07 -3.49 13.43
C ALA A 387 -1.87 -2.21 13.76
N LEU A 388 -2.78 -2.26 14.74
CA LEU A 388 -3.57 -1.12 15.16
C LEU A 388 -2.90 -0.31 16.28
N ARG A 389 -2.31 -0.97 17.29
CA ARG A 389 -1.89 -0.30 18.54
C ARG A 389 -0.37 -0.21 18.73
N GLU A 390 0.42 -1.05 18.08
CA GLU A 390 1.83 -1.23 18.43
C GLU A 390 2.79 -0.99 17.25
N ASN A 391 2.46 -1.48 16.06
CA ASN A 391 3.32 -1.41 14.88
C ASN A 391 3.29 -0.04 14.22
N ASP A 392 4.38 0.31 13.54
CA ASP A 392 4.34 1.38 12.54
C ASP A 392 3.68 0.82 11.29
N GLU A 393 2.59 1.46 10.85
CA GLU A 393 1.83 1.07 9.66
C GLU A 393 1.29 2.31 8.96
N ALA A 394 0.92 2.13 7.70
CA ALA A 394 0.16 3.11 6.94
C ALA A 394 -1.03 2.46 6.23
N TYR A 395 -2.13 3.20 6.12
CA TYR A 395 -3.34 2.79 5.43
C TYR A 395 -3.92 3.98 4.66
N VAL A 396 -4.53 3.73 3.51
CA VAL A 396 -5.04 4.77 2.61
C VAL A 396 -6.47 4.41 2.22
N LYS A 397 -7.40 5.34 2.43
CA LYS A 397 -8.72 5.37 1.80
C LYS A 397 -8.60 6.01 0.42
N ILE A 398 -9.26 5.41 -0.56
CA ILE A 398 -9.37 5.86 -1.94
C ILE A 398 -10.85 5.93 -2.33
N ASP A 399 -11.27 7.12 -2.74
CA ASP A 399 -12.61 7.46 -3.21
C ASP A 399 -12.61 7.57 -4.75
N ASP A 400 -12.43 6.43 -5.42
CA ASP A 400 -12.33 6.38 -6.88
C ASP A 400 -12.89 5.07 -7.47
N ASP A 401 -13.86 5.21 -8.36
CA ASP A 401 -14.55 4.11 -9.01
C ASP A 401 -13.60 3.20 -9.81
N SER A 402 -12.62 3.77 -10.52
CA SER A 402 -11.70 3.01 -11.37
C SER A 402 -10.74 2.19 -10.51
N VAL A 403 -10.17 2.80 -9.47
CA VAL A 403 -9.31 2.10 -8.49
C VAL A 403 -10.10 0.99 -7.81
N HIS A 404 -11.31 1.29 -7.32
CA HIS A 404 -12.17 0.30 -6.70
C HIS A 404 -12.46 -0.89 -7.63
N ASN A 405 -12.82 -0.63 -8.89
CA ASN A 405 -13.13 -1.70 -9.83
C ASN A 405 -11.89 -2.59 -10.10
N THR A 406 -10.69 -2.02 -10.19
CA THR A 406 -9.46 -2.81 -10.37
C THR A 406 -9.16 -3.68 -9.13
N TYR A 407 -9.36 -3.15 -7.92
CA TYR A 407 -9.26 -3.95 -6.70
C TYR A 407 -10.29 -5.10 -6.66
N VAL A 408 -11.53 -4.87 -7.11
CA VAL A 408 -12.55 -5.92 -7.21
C VAL A 408 -12.20 -6.97 -8.26
N GLN A 409 -11.57 -6.60 -9.37
CA GLN A 409 -11.06 -7.57 -10.35
C GLN A 409 -9.98 -8.47 -9.73
N HIS A 410 -9.02 -7.87 -9.02
CA HIS A 410 -8.00 -8.62 -8.29
C HIS A 410 -8.63 -9.54 -7.22
N PHE A 411 -9.59 -9.03 -6.43
CA PHE A 411 -10.36 -9.84 -5.48
C PHE A 411 -10.95 -11.07 -6.16
N ASN A 412 -11.73 -10.88 -7.22
CA ASN A 412 -12.40 -12.00 -7.89
C ASN A 412 -11.40 -13.02 -8.49
N LYS A 413 -10.23 -12.56 -8.94
CA LYS A 413 -9.14 -13.43 -9.40
C LYS A 413 -8.64 -14.31 -8.25
N VAL A 414 -8.21 -13.70 -7.15
CA VAL A 414 -7.69 -14.42 -5.97
C VAL A 414 -8.78 -15.31 -5.36
N TRP A 415 -10.02 -14.83 -5.26
CA TRP A 415 -11.19 -15.60 -4.87
C TRP A 415 -11.26 -16.90 -5.67
N GLY A 416 -11.16 -16.82 -7.00
CA GLY A 416 -11.30 -17.94 -7.92
C GLY A 416 -10.23 -19.02 -7.74
N VAL A 417 -9.01 -18.63 -7.40
CA VAL A 417 -7.86 -19.55 -7.26
C VAL A 417 -7.52 -19.93 -5.82
N ALA A 418 -8.22 -19.36 -4.82
CA ALA A 418 -7.90 -19.57 -3.42
C ALA A 418 -7.94 -21.05 -3.01
N TYR A 419 -6.83 -21.51 -2.43
CA TYR A 419 -6.69 -22.83 -1.83
C TYR A 419 -6.16 -22.72 -0.40
N PRO A 420 -6.73 -23.45 0.59
CA PRO A 420 -7.76 -24.49 0.46
C PRO A 420 -9.18 -23.95 0.20
N GLY A 421 -9.34 -22.64 0.04
CA GLY A 421 -10.62 -22.03 -0.32
C GLY A 421 -11.61 -22.15 0.82
N THR A 422 -12.73 -22.86 0.60
CA THR A 422 -13.74 -23.13 1.63
C THR A 422 -13.37 -24.29 2.56
N SER A 423 -12.35 -25.08 2.22
CA SER A 423 -11.85 -26.17 3.07
C SER A 423 -10.81 -25.64 4.07
N ASP A 424 -11.11 -24.50 4.69
CA ASP A 424 -10.17 -23.70 5.47
C ASP A 424 -10.08 -24.06 6.95
N ASN A 425 -10.68 -25.18 7.37
CA ASN A 425 -10.46 -25.77 8.68
C ASN A 425 -9.09 -26.49 8.74
N THR A 426 -8.03 -25.76 8.40
CA THR A 426 -6.64 -26.22 8.42
C THR A 426 -5.86 -25.50 9.51
N ASN A 427 -4.75 -26.10 9.97
CA ASN A 427 -3.88 -25.47 10.96
C ASN A 427 -3.28 -24.14 10.46
N LEU A 428 -3.07 -24.01 9.15
CA LEU A 428 -2.52 -22.80 8.52
C LEU A 428 -3.54 -21.65 8.53
N CYS A 429 -4.77 -21.89 8.06
CA CYS A 429 -5.83 -20.89 8.02
C CYS A 429 -6.29 -20.46 9.42
N LYS A 430 -6.26 -21.37 10.41
CA LYS A 430 -6.62 -21.08 11.80
C LYS A 430 -5.48 -20.48 12.64
N GLY A 431 -4.32 -20.27 12.03
CA GLY A 431 -3.11 -19.75 12.70
C GLY A 431 -2.56 -20.65 13.81
N VAL A 432 -2.96 -21.93 13.84
CA VAL A 432 -2.37 -22.94 14.74
C VAL A 432 -0.92 -23.20 14.35
N LYS A 433 -0.66 -23.31 13.03
CA LYS A 433 0.68 -23.22 12.47
C LYS A 433 0.93 -21.76 12.12
N VAL A 434 1.78 -21.10 12.92
CA VAL A 434 2.06 -19.67 12.79
C VAL A 434 2.77 -19.39 11.48
N LEU A 435 2.19 -18.53 10.66
CA LEU A 435 2.92 -17.87 9.58
C LEU A 435 3.76 -16.73 10.16
N PRO A 436 5.02 -16.59 9.73
CA PRO A 436 5.82 -15.38 10.02
C PRO A 436 5.08 -14.12 9.60
N GLN A 437 5.41 -12.97 10.20
CA GLN A 437 4.73 -11.69 9.93
C GLN A 437 4.82 -11.26 8.47
N ASP A 438 5.89 -11.65 7.77
CA ASP A 438 6.09 -11.44 6.34
C ASP A 438 5.72 -12.66 5.48
N GLY A 439 5.28 -13.76 6.10
CA GLY A 439 5.01 -15.04 5.43
C GLY A 439 6.25 -15.88 5.10
N GLU A 440 7.48 -15.40 5.36
CA GLU A 440 8.72 -16.10 5.03
C GLU A 440 9.43 -16.65 6.27
N VAL A 441 9.94 -17.88 6.18
CA VAL A 441 10.67 -18.48 7.29
C VAL A 441 12.04 -17.81 7.44
N LYS A 442 12.46 -17.57 8.69
CA LYS A 442 13.80 -17.09 9.02
C LYS A 442 14.85 -18.10 8.56
N THR A 443 15.98 -17.63 8.06
CA THR A 443 17.14 -18.49 7.81
C THR A 443 18.07 -18.39 9.00
N THR A 444 18.54 -19.53 9.50
CA THR A 444 19.50 -19.59 10.62
C THR A 444 20.92 -19.59 10.12
#